data_AF-A0A969BBB9-F1
#
_entry.id   AF-A0A969BBB9-F1
#
_cell.length_a   1.000
_cell.length_b   1.000
_cell.length_c   1.000
_cell.angle_alpha   90.00
_cell.angle_beta   90.00
_cell.angle_gamma   90.00
#
_symmetry.space_group_name_H-M   'P 1'
#
loop_
_entity.id
_entity.type
_entity.pdbx_description
1 polymer ?
#
loop_
_entity_poly.entity_id
_entity_poly.type
_entity_poly.pdbx_seq_one_letter_code
_entity_poly.pdbx_strand_id
1 'polypeptide(L)' 'MSHEIRTPMNGILGFSELLNDENLSPGNRKKYTEIINNNGNMLINLINDIIDFSKIEAGQIEIHKRTFHLIS' A
#
# COMPACT_ATOMS: atom_id res chain seq x y z
N MET A 1 -0.50 2.47 12.98
CA MET A 1 -0.72 3.35 11.81
C MET A 1 0.42 4.33 11.51
N SER A 2 0.76 5.35 12.31
CA SER A 2 1.78 6.35 11.88
C SER A 2 3.18 5.78 11.61
N HIS A 3 3.61 4.73 12.31
CA HIS A 3 4.87 4.03 11.99
C HIS A 3 4.75 3.19 10.70
N GLU A 4 3.61 2.55 10.51
CA GLU A 4 3.30 1.73 9.33
C GLU A 4 3.05 2.56 8.07
N ILE A 5 2.71 3.84 8.19
CA ILE A 5 2.70 4.81 7.08
C ILE A 5 4.11 5.26 6.75
N ARG A 6 4.92 5.61 7.77
CA ARG A 6 6.25 6.17 7.58
C ARG A 6 7.20 5.23 6.84
N THR A 7 7.16 3.93 7.13
CA THR A 7 8.04 2.94 6.48
C THR A 7 7.86 2.88 4.95
N PRO A 8 6.67 2.59 4.38
CA PRO A 8 6.47 2.57 2.94
C PRO A 8 6.64 3.96 2.31
N MET A 9 6.22 5.04 2.99
CA MET A 9 6.42 6.42 2.51
C MET A 9 7.91 6.75 2.35
N ASN A 10 8.74 6.44 3.36
CA ASN A 10 10.19 6.68 3.28
C ASN A 10 10.84 5.81 2.21
N GLY A 11 10.33 4.59 1.99
CA GLY A 11 10.72 3.76 0.87
C GLY A 11 10.44 4.45 -0.47
N ILE A 12 9.23 4.97 -0.69
CA ILE A 12 8.89 5.70 -1.92
C ILE A 12 9.84 6.88 -2.14
N LEU A 13 10.05 7.72 -1.13
CA LEU A 13 10.91 8.90 -1.24
C LEU A 13 12.36 8.52 -1.54
N GLY A 14 12.94 7.60 -0.76
CA GLY A 14 14.32 7.17 -0.92
C GLY A 14 14.59 6.51 -2.28
N PHE A 15 13.71 5.60 -2.73
CA PHE A 15 13.87 4.98 -4.05
C PHE A 15 13.60 5.97 -5.20
N SER A 16 12.74 6.96 -5.01
CA SER A 16 12.53 8.03 -5.99
C SER A 16 13.77 8.92 -6.12
N GLU A 17 14.46 9.21 -5.02
CA GLU A 17 15.74 9.93 -5.05
C GLU A 17 16.80 9.13 -5.82
N LEU A 18 16.90 7.82 -5.58
CA LEU A 18 17.83 6.93 -6.29
C LEU A 18 17.57 6.82 -7.80
N LEU A 19 16.33 7.07 -8.26
CA LEU A 19 16.00 7.06 -9.69
C LEU A 19 16.59 8.25 -10.46
N ASN A 20 17.01 9.31 -9.77
CA ASN A 20 17.62 10.50 -10.37
C ASN A 20 19.09 10.29 -10.77
N ASP A 21 19.71 9.16 -10.40
CA ASP A 21 21.07 8.84 -10.83
C ASP A 21 21.10 8.54 -12.34
N GLU A 22 21.86 9.34 -13.09
CA GLU A 22 22.04 9.20 -14.55
C GLU A 22 22.82 7.92 -14.91
N ASN A 23 23.63 7.39 -14.00
CA ASN A 23 24.41 6.17 -14.19
C ASN A 23 23.62 4.91 -13.80
N LEU A 24 22.35 5.05 -13.43
CA LEU A 24 21.55 3.94 -12.97
C LEU A 24 21.25 2.96 -14.11
N SER A 25 21.66 1.69 -13.92
CA SER A 25 21.41 0.64 -14.90
C SER A 25 19.90 0.44 -15.14
N PRO A 26 19.47 0.04 -16.36
CA PRO A 26 18.06 -0.24 -16.64
C PRO A 26 17.44 -1.28 -15.69
N GLY A 27 18.22 -2.28 -15.27
CA GLY A 27 17.78 -3.30 -14.32
C GLY A 27 17.49 -2.73 -12.93
N ASN A 28 18.37 -1.88 -12.41
CA ASN A 28 18.16 -1.22 -11.12
C ASN A 28 17.00 -0.21 -11.19
N ARG A 29 16.86 0.53 -12.29
CA ARG A 29 15.74 1.44 -12.52
C ARG A 29 14.40 0.71 -12.44
N LYS A 30 14.28 -0.44 -13.11
CA LYS A 30 13.08 -1.29 -13.05
C LYS A 30 12.82 -1.75 -11.61
N LYS A 31 13.84 -2.27 -10.93
CA LYS A 31 13.72 -2.75 -9.54
C LYS A 31 13.26 -1.65 -8.58
N TYR A 32 13.82 -0.44 -8.67
CA TYR A 32 13.45 0.68 -7.79
C TYR A 32 12.02 1.14 -8.08
N THR A 33 11.61 1.18 -9.35
CA THR A 33 10.23 1.47 -9.75
C THR A 33 9.25 0.44 -9.17
N GLU A 34 9.60 -0.85 -9.22
CA GLU A 34 8.78 -1.92 -8.60
C GLU A 34 8.65 -1.73 -7.08
N ILE A 35 9.73 -1.36 -6.39
CA ILE A 35 9.68 -1.10 -4.95
C ILE A 35 8.77 0.10 -4.63
N ILE A 36 8.87 1.18 -5.40
CA ILE A 36 7.99 2.36 -5.25
C ILE A 36 6.52 1.95 -5.40
N ASN A 37 6.20 1.19 -6.45
CA ASN A 37 4.83 0.73 -6.69
C ASN A 37 4.31 -0.18 -5.56
N ASN A 38 5.14 -1.09 -5.07
CA ASN A 38 4.78 -1.97 -3.97
C ASN A 38 4.49 -1.18 -2.68
N ASN A 39 5.34 -0.20 -2.36
CA ASN A 39 5.12 0.67 -1.21
C ASN A 39 3.87 1.54 -1.37
N GLY A 40 3.57 2.01 -2.58
CA GLY A 40 2.33 2.73 -2.90
C GLY A 40 1.09 1.87 -2.66
N ASN A 41 1.10 0.62 -3.12
CA ASN A 41 0.02 -0.33 -2.88
C ASN A 41 -0.17 -0.65 -1.39
N MET A 42 0.93 -0.78 -0.63
CA MET A 42 0.87 -0.95 0.82
C MET A 42 0.18 0.25 1.50
N LEU A 43 0.51 1.48 1.10
CA LEU A 43 -0.13 2.68 1.63
C LEU A 43 -1.63 2.72 1.31
N ILE A 44 -2.03 2.39 0.08
CA ILE A 44 -3.44 2.35 -0.32
C ILE A 44 -4.21 1.36 0.55
N ASN A 45 -3.67 0.16 0.77
CA ASN A 45 -4.31 -0.84 1.62
C ASN A 45 -4.44 -0.34 3.06
N LEU A 46 -3.39 0.25 3.62
CA LEU A 46 -3.43 0.79 4.98
C LEU A 46 -4.42 1.95 5.12
N ILE A 47 -4.59 2.78 4.10
CA ILE A 47 -5.64 3.82 4.06
C ILE A 47 -7.03 3.17 4.07
N ASN A 48 -7.26 2.13 3.26
CA ASN A 48 -8.53 1.41 3.25
C ASN A 48 -8.84 0.79 4.61
N ASP A 49 -7.84 0.18 5.26
CA ASP A 49 -8.00 -0.40 6.60
C ASP A 49 -8.38 0.66 7.64
N ILE A 50 -7.79 1.87 7.56
CA ILE A 50 -8.15 3.00 8.44
C ILE A 50 -9.59 3.46 8.17
N ILE A 51 -10.00 3.54 6.90
CA ILE A 51 -11.38 3.92 6.53
C ILE A 51 -12.37 2.88 7.05
N ASP A 52 -12.08 1.60 6.87
CA ASP A 52 -12.97 0.53 7.30
C ASP A 52 -13.03 0.46 8.83
N PHE A 53 -11.91 0.65 9.53
CA PHE A 53 -11.89 0.81 10.98
C PHE A 53 -12.74 2.01 11.44
N SER A 54 -12.63 3.16 10.76
CA SER A 54 -13.42 4.35 11.07
C SER A 54 -14.92 4.10 10.90
N LYS A 55 -15.32 3.34 9.87
CA LYS A 55 -16.73 2.92 9.68
C LYS A 55 -17.21 1.98 10.78
N ILE A 56 -16.35 1.08 11.26
CA ILE A 56 -16.65 0.19 12.40
C ILE A 56 -16.94 1.02 13.66
N GLU A 57 -16.04 1.94 14.02
CA GLU A 57 -16.19 2.77 15.22
C GLU A 57 -17.42 3.68 15.16
N ALA A 58 -17.74 4.19 13.96
CA ALA A 58 -18.94 5.00 13.74
C ALA A 58 -20.24 4.17 13.73
N GLY A 59 -20.18 2.84 13.86
CA GLY A 59 -21.34 1.95 13.75
C GLY A 59 -21.96 1.92 12.34
N GLN A 60 -21.18 2.29 11.33
CA GLN A 60 -21.61 2.42 9.92
C GLN A 60 -21.30 1.16 9.08
N ILE A 61 -20.99 0.03 9.71
CA ILE A 61 -20.87 -1.23 8.99
C ILE A 61 -22.25 -1.81 8.70
N GLU A 62 -22.50 -2.09 7.41
CA GLU A 62 -23.67 -2.82 6.96
C GLU A 62 -23.31 -4.31 6.73
N ILE A 63 -24.01 -5.22 7.41
CA ILE A 63 -23.78 -6.67 7.26
C ILE A 63 -24.62 -7.19 6.10
N HIS A 64 -23.97 -7.50 4.98
CA HIS A 64 -24.61 -8.14 3.85
C HIS A 64 -24.54 -9.67 3.96
N LYS A 65 -25.62 -10.29 4.45
CA LYS A 65 -25.77 -11.75 4.43
C LYS A 65 -26.02 -12.21 2.99
N ARG A 66 -25.16 -13.09 2.47
CA ARG A 66 -25.34 -13.73 1.16
C ARG A 66 -25.03 -15.21 1.23
N THR A 67 -25.79 -16.01 0.49
CA THR A 67 -25.47 -17.43 0.27
C THR A 67 -24.23 -17.54 -0.60
N PHE A 68 -23.25 -18.35 -0.19
CA PHE A 68 -22.08 -18.67 -1.00
C PHE A 68 -21.79 -20.18 -0.91
N HIS A 69 -21.26 -20.76 -1.99
CA HIS A 69 -20.82 -22.15 -2.00
C HIS A 69 -19.41 -22.23 -1.42
N LEU A 70 -19.21 -23.11 -0.44
CA LEU A 70 -17.87 -23.48 0.02
C LEU A 70 -17.29 -24.44 -1.02
N ILE A 71 -16.13 -24.10 -1.57
CA ILE A 71 -15.37 -25.03 -2.42
C ILE A 71 -14.67 -25.99 -1.46
N SER A 72 -15.10 -27.25 -1.46
CA SER A 72 -14.42 -28.37 -0.79
C SER A 72 -13.42 -29.04 -1.72
#